data_AF-A0A7S0QFS5-F1
#
_entry.id   AF-A0A7S0QFS5-F1
#
_cell.length_a   1.000
_cell.length_b   1.000
_cell.length_c   1.000
_cell.angle_alpha   90.00
_cell.angle_beta   90.00
_cell.angle_gamma   90.00
#
_symmetry.space_group_name_H-M   'P 1'
#
loop_
_entity.id
_entity.type
_entity.pdbx_description
1 polymer ?
#
loop_
_entity_poly.entity_id
_entity_poly.type
_entity_poly.pdbx_seq_one_letter_code
_entity_poly.pdbx_strand_id
1 'polypeptide(L)'
;MSQYDVIVDATDNVVTRYLLNDACVLLGKPLVSGSALRMEGQLTVYSYGGGPCYRCIFPQPPPAHTVTNCSDGGVIGPVPGVIGTLQAMEALKVAMGKSADEVLVGRMLLYDAATCRFRTVK
;
A
#
# COMPACT_ATOMS: atom_id res chain seq x y z
N MET A 1 17.05 -5.27 0.61
CA MET A 1 15.69 -5.84 0.75
C MET A 1 15.71 -7.31 1.15
N SER A 2 16.62 -8.15 0.63
CA SER A 2 16.68 -9.60 0.92
C SER A 2 16.73 -9.97 2.42
N GLN A 3 17.41 -9.16 3.23
CA GLN A 3 17.56 -9.36 4.68
C GLN A 3 16.31 -9.06 5.52
N TYR A 4 15.23 -8.57 4.91
CA TYR A 4 13.99 -8.21 5.62
C TYR A 4 12.87 -9.20 5.28
N ASP A 5 12.01 -9.47 6.25
CA ASP A 5 10.87 -10.39 6.09
C ASP A 5 9.63 -9.68 5.55
N VAL A 6 9.44 -8.41 5.88
CA VAL A 6 8.31 -7.58 5.45
C VAL A 6 8.83 -6.24 4.93
N ILE A 7 8.32 -5.81 3.78
CA ILE A 7 8.63 -4.51 3.18
C ILE A 7 7.42 -3.60 3.36
N VAL A 8 7.66 -2.34 3.73
CA VAL A 8 6.62 -1.31 3.85
C VAL A 8 6.87 -0.22 2.82
N ASP A 9 5.92 0.00 1.91
CA ASP A 9 5.92 1.15 1.00
C ASP A 9 5.18 2.33 1.66
N ALA A 10 5.95 3.29 2.15
CA ALA A 10 5.48 4.59 2.64
C ALA A 10 5.99 5.75 1.76
N THR A 11 6.23 5.46 0.48
CA THR A 11 6.74 6.44 -0.50
C THR A 11 5.61 7.26 -1.12
N ASP A 12 5.95 8.43 -1.63
CA ASP A 12 5.01 9.43 -2.13
C ASP A 12 4.88 9.46 -3.66
N ASN A 13 5.58 8.57 -4.37
CA ASN A 13 5.69 8.61 -5.82
C ASN A 13 5.50 7.23 -6.46
N VAL A 14 4.86 7.26 -7.63
CA VAL A 14 4.45 6.06 -8.37
C VAL A 14 5.65 5.24 -8.83
N VAL A 15 6.72 5.88 -9.30
CA VAL A 15 7.92 5.18 -9.80
C VAL A 15 8.52 4.26 -8.74
N THR A 16 8.67 4.77 -7.51
CA THR A 16 9.23 3.99 -6.39
C THR A 16 8.30 2.85 -6.00
N ARG A 17 6.98 3.07 -6.02
CA ARG A 17 5.99 2.00 -5.77
C ARG A 17 6.12 0.85 -6.77
N TYR A 18 6.25 1.15 -8.06
CA TYR A 18 6.47 0.11 -9.08
C TYR A 18 7.79 -0.62 -8.87
N LEU A 19 8.87 0.10 -8.56
CA LEU A 19 10.17 -0.51 -8.27
C LEU A 19 10.13 -1.43 -7.04
N LEU A 20 9.49 -0.98 -5.95
CA LEU A 20 9.30 -1.76 -4.74
C LEU A 20 8.47 -3.01 -5.01
N ASN A 21 7.39 -2.89 -5.78
CA ASN A 21 6.59 -4.05 -6.21
C ASN A 21 7.46 -5.07 -6.93
N ASP A 22 8.20 -4.63 -7.94
CA ASP A 22 8.97 -5.54 -8.80
C ASP A 22 10.05 -6.26 -8.00
N ALA A 23 10.76 -5.53 -7.14
CA ALA A 23 11.73 -6.11 -6.22
C ALA A 23 11.08 -7.12 -5.26
N CYS A 24 9.90 -6.80 -4.70
CA CYS A 24 9.19 -7.70 -3.79
C CYS A 24 8.71 -8.97 -4.48
N VAL A 25 8.18 -8.87 -5.71
CA VAL A 25 7.77 -10.03 -6.52
C VAL A 25 8.97 -10.92 -6.82
N LEU A 26 10.07 -10.35 -7.30
CA LEU A 26 11.29 -11.11 -7.63
C LEU A 26 11.92 -11.80 -6.42
N LEU A 27 11.83 -11.18 -5.24
CA LEU A 27 12.41 -11.71 -4.00
C LEU A 27 11.41 -12.56 -3.20
N GLY A 28 10.16 -12.70 -3.64
CA GLY A 28 9.11 -13.40 -2.89
C GLY A 28 8.81 -12.77 -1.53
N LYS A 29 8.87 -11.44 -1.42
CA LYS A 29 8.67 -10.70 -0.17
C LYS A 29 7.29 -10.03 -0.15
N PRO A 30 6.55 -10.07 0.98
CA PRO A 30 5.31 -9.33 1.11
C PRO A 30 5.56 -7.83 1.18
N LEU A 31 4.66 -7.07 0.59
CA LEU A 31 4.72 -5.61 0.50
C LEU A 31 3.46 -4.99 1.10
N VAL A 32 3.60 -4.30 2.22
CA VAL A 32 2.53 -3.50 2.84
C VAL A 32 2.57 -2.10 2.24
N SER A 33 1.58 -1.75 1.43
CA SER A 33 1.58 -0.51 0.67
C SER A 33 0.45 0.40 1.12
N GLY A 34 0.81 1.61 1.55
CA GLY A 34 -0.13 2.68 1.90
C GLY A 34 0.02 3.87 0.97
N SER A 35 -1.04 4.62 0.75
CA SER A 35 -0.98 5.94 0.08
C SER A 35 -1.98 6.89 0.71
N ALA A 36 -1.70 8.17 0.61
CA ALA A 36 -2.61 9.23 0.99
C ALA A 36 -2.56 10.34 -0.06
N LEU A 37 -3.67 11.02 -0.29
CA LEU A 37 -3.74 12.21 -1.13
C LEU A 37 -4.94 13.04 -0.68
N ARG A 38 -4.75 14.35 -0.45
CA ARG A 38 -5.79 15.24 0.08
C ARG A 38 -6.38 14.73 1.40
N MET A 39 -7.62 14.24 1.36
CA MET A 39 -8.37 13.69 2.50
C MET A 39 -8.62 12.18 2.34
N GLU A 40 -7.96 11.54 1.38
CA GLU A 40 -8.15 10.13 1.07
C GLU A 40 -6.91 9.32 1.43
N GLY A 41 -7.12 8.10 1.90
CA GLY A 41 -6.08 7.14 2.20
C GLY A 41 -6.43 5.76 1.63
N GLN A 42 -5.39 4.99 1.31
CA GLN A 42 -5.51 3.63 0.80
C GLN A 42 -4.48 2.73 1.45
N LEU A 43 -4.83 1.46 1.68
CA LEU A 43 -3.95 0.45 2.23
C LEU A 43 -4.27 -0.94 1.68
N THR A 44 -3.24 -1.70 1.31
CA THR A 44 -3.35 -3.12 1.00
C THR A 44 -2.02 -3.84 1.19
N VAL A 45 -2.05 -5.17 1.19
CA VAL A 45 -0.86 -6.02 1.26
C VAL A 45 -0.74 -6.81 -0.03
N TYR A 46 0.40 -6.67 -0.70
CA TYR A 46 0.74 -7.34 -1.95
C TYR A 46 1.69 -8.51 -1.73
N SER A 47 1.67 -9.45 -2.67
CA SER A 47 2.64 -10.56 -2.75
C SER A 47 2.75 -11.40 -1.45
N TYR A 48 1.65 -11.51 -0.70
CA TYR A 48 1.55 -12.30 0.52
C TYR A 48 0.68 -13.54 0.29
N GLY A 49 1.16 -14.73 0.68
CA GLY A 49 0.37 -15.97 0.60
C GLY A 49 -0.16 -16.32 -0.80
N GLY A 50 0.56 -15.95 -1.87
CA GLY A 50 0.11 -16.13 -3.25
C GLY A 50 -0.91 -15.09 -3.76
N GLY A 51 -1.16 -14.03 -2.99
CA GLY A 51 -2.04 -12.93 -3.37
C GLY A 51 -1.49 -12.05 -4.50
N PRO A 52 -2.32 -11.12 -5.03
CA PRO A 52 -1.94 -10.26 -6.15
C PRO A 52 -0.76 -9.34 -5.80
N CYS A 53 0.00 -8.96 -6.82
CA CYS A 53 0.99 -7.89 -6.72
C CYS A 53 0.38 -6.54 -7.16
N TYR A 54 1.09 -5.42 -6.94
CA TYR A 54 0.63 -4.10 -7.37
C TYR A 54 0.37 -4.06 -8.88
N ARG A 55 1.25 -4.67 -9.68
CA ARG A 55 1.09 -4.78 -11.14
C ARG A 55 -0.06 -5.68 -11.59
N CYS A 56 -0.58 -6.56 -10.73
CA CYS A 56 -1.79 -7.32 -11.08
C CYS A 56 -3.02 -6.41 -11.17
N ILE A 57 -3.03 -5.32 -10.39
CA ILE A 57 -4.13 -4.33 -10.35
C ILE A 57 -3.82 -3.17 -11.29
N PHE A 58 -2.57 -2.73 -11.34
CA PHE A 58 -2.09 -1.62 -12.16
C PHE A 58 -0.94 -2.09 -13.06
N PRO A 59 -1.22 -2.72 -14.22
CA PRO A 59 -0.20 -3.42 -15.01
C PRO A 59 0.91 -2.50 -15.53
N GLN A 60 0.53 -1.28 -15.92
CA GLN A 60 1.43 -0.32 -16.52
C GLN A 60 1.41 0.98 -15.73
N PRO A 61 2.60 1.58 -15.49
CA PRO A 61 2.66 2.89 -14.87
C PRO A 61 1.89 3.92 -15.70
N PRO A 62 1.14 4.81 -15.05
CA PRO A 62 0.52 5.94 -15.74
C PRO A 62 1.59 6.82 -16.39
N PRO A 63 1.26 7.55 -17.47
CA PRO A 63 2.18 8.51 -18.08
C PRO A 63 2.71 9.52 -17.06
N ALA A 64 4.00 9.86 -17.12
CA ALA A 64 4.64 10.70 -16.09
C ALA A 64 3.94 12.05 -15.85
N HIS A 65 3.28 12.60 -16.88
CA HIS A 65 2.58 13.89 -16.81
C HIS A 65 1.18 13.82 -16.17
N THR A 66 0.64 12.64 -15.87
CA THR A 66 -0.69 12.48 -15.26
C THR A 66 -0.63 12.12 -13.77
N VAL A 67 0.57 11.99 -13.20
CA VAL A 67 0.77 11.59 -11.81
C VAL A 67 0.83 12.83 -10.92
N THR A 68 -0.15 12.97 -10.02
CA THR A 68 -0.08 13.93 -8.91
C THR A 68 0.46 13.22 -7.67
N ASN A 69 1.57 13.70 -7.10
CA ASN A 69 2.08 13.23 -5.82
C ASN A 69 1.50 14.06 -4.65
N CYS A 70 1.76 13.65 -3.40
CA CYS A 70 1.31 14.38 -2.20
C CYS A 70 1.84 15.81 -2.16
N SER A 71 3.08 16.01 -2.61
CA SER A 71 3.78 17.30 -2.61
C SER A 71 3.12 18.31 -3.56
N ASP A 72 2.53 17.83 -4.66
CA ASP A 72 1.86 18.64 -5.67
C ASP A 72 0.36 18.79 -5.39
N GLY A 73 -0.30 17.74 -4.89
CA GLY A 73 -1.75 17.70 -4.66
C GLY A 73 -2.20 18.10 -3.25
N GLY A 74 -1.26 18.19 -2.31
CA GLY A 74 -1.49 18.40 -0.88
C GLY A 74 -2.05 17.17 -0.16
N VAL A 75 -1.76 17.05 1.14
CA VAL A 75 -2.32 16.02 2.02
C VAL A 75 -2.52 16.55 3.43
N ILE A 76 -3.66 16.24 4.05
CA ILE A 76 -3.95 16.59 5.44
C ILE A 76 -3.16 15.65 6.35
N GLY A 77 -2.18 16.16 7.09
CA GLY A 77 -1.20 15.37 7.86
C GLY A 77 -1.74 14.18 8.69
N PRO A 78 -2.90 14.30 9.36
CA PRO A 78 -3.54 13.17 10.03
C PRO A 78 -3.84 11.95 9.14
N VAL A 79 -4.11 12.15 7.83
CA VAL A 79 -4.44 11.07 6.90
C VAL A 79 -3.28 10.08 6.72
N PRO A 80 -2.06 10.48 6.33
CA PRO A 80 -0.93 9.57 6.30
C PRO A 80 -0.55 9.06 7.71
N GLY A 81 -0.87 9.79 8.79
CA GLY A 81 -0.72 9.27 10.15
C GLY A 81 -1.61 8.06 10.44
N VAL A 82 -2.89 8.13 10.06
CA VAL A 82 -3.84 7.01 10.16
C VAL A 82 -3.39 5.85 9.27
N ILE A 83 -3.06 6.12 8.00
CA ILE A 83 -2.62 5.08 7.06
C ILE A 83 -1.31 4.42 7.52
N GLY A 84 -0.33 5.18 7.99
CA GLY A 84 0.93 4.66 8.51
C GLY A 84 0.73 3.77 9.74
N THR A 85 -0.19 4.13 10.64
CA THR A 85 -0.56 3.30 11.79
C THR A 85 -1.17 1.96 11.35
N LEU A 86 -2.06 1.99 10.36
CA LEU A 86 -2.66 0.79 9.80
C LEU A 86 -1.65 -0.06 9.01
N GLN A 87 -0.71 0.57 8.30
CA GLN A 87 0.43 -0.12 7.66
C GLN A 87 1.26 -0.88 8.68
N ALA A 88 1.60 -0.26 9.82
CA ALA A 88 2.33 -0.94 10.88
C ALA A 88 1.56 -2.16 11.42
N MET A 89 0.24 -2.05 11.56
CA MET A 89 -0.61 -3.17 11.96
C MET A 89 -0.59 -4.31 10.94
N GLU A 90 -0.70 -4.03 9.64
CA GLU A 90 -0.58 -5.06 8.60
C GLU A 90 0.81 -5.70 8.58
N ALA A 91 1.87 -4.90 8.75
CA ALA A 91 3.23 -5.41 8.81
C ALA A 91 3.44 -6.39 9.97
N LEU A 92 2.89 -6.07 11.15
CA LEU A 92 2.90 -6.98 12.31
C LEU A 92 2.13 -8.26 12.03
N LYS A 93 0.93 -8.18 11.42
CA LYS A 93 0.15 -9.38 11.07
C LYS A 93 0.91 -10.28 10.10
N VAL A 94 1.54 -9.70 9.07
CA VAL A 94 2.39 -10.44 8.13
C VAL A 94 3.57 -11.08 8.86
N ALA A 95 4.29 -10.34 9.71
CA ALA A 95 5.42 -10.85 10.47
C ALA A 95 5.04 -11.98 11.44
N MET A 96 3.82 -11.95 11.97
CA MET A 96 3.25 -13.01 12.81
C MET A 96 2.75 -14.22 12.02
N GLY A 97 2.83 -14.22 10.68
CA GLY A 97 2.36 -15.32 9.83
C GLY A 97 0.85 -15.48 9.82
N LYS A 98 0.11 -14.38 9.95
CA LYS A 98 -1.37 -14.38 9.96
C LYS A 98 -1.97 -14.86 8.65
N SER A 99 -3.15 -15.45 8.68
CA SER A 99 -3.77 -15.98 7.45
C SER A 99 -4.22 -14.86 6.50
N ALA A 100 -4.46 -15.20 5.24
CA ALA A 100 -4.82 -14.23 4.20
C ALA A 100 -6.14 -13.48 4.51
N ASP A 101 -7.07 -14.09 5.23
CA ASP A 101 -8.32 -13.48 5.69
C ASP A 101 -8.13 -12.50 6.85
N GLU A 102 -7.05 -12.65 7.62
CA GLU A 102 -6.67 -11.71 8.68
C GLU A 102 -5.88 -10.51 8.14
N VAL A 103 -5.26 -10.62 6.97
CA VAL A 103 -4.44 -9.58 6.31
C VAL A 103 -5.22 -8.86 5.21
N LEU A 104 -4.84 -7.62 4.86
CA LEU A 104 -5.43 -6.89 3.73
C LEU A 104 -4.87 -7.33 2.37
N VAL A 105 -4.69 -8.64 2.16
CA VAL A 105 -4.29 -9.19 0.86
C VAL A 105 -5.51 -9.46 -0.02
N GLY A 106 -5.40 -9.12 -1.32
CA GLY A 106 -6.51 -9.29 -2.28
C GLY A 106 -7.73 -8.39 -2.00
N ARG A 107 -7.56 -7.38 -1.16
CA ARG A 107 -8.57 -6.37 -0.83
C ARG A 107 -7.90 -5.07 -0.43
N MET A 108 -8.51 -3.95 -0.79
CA MET A 108 -7.98 -2.61 -0.50
C MET A 108 -8.89 -1.89 0.48
N LEU A 109 -8.29 -1.41 1.58
CA LEU A 109 -8.94 -0.49 2.49
C LEU A 109 -8.86 0.92 1.90
N LEU A 110 -10.00 1.60 1.84
CA LEU A 110 -10.15 2.99 1.48
C LEU A 110 -10.59 3.77 2.72
N TYR A 111 -9.89 4.86 3.02
CA TYR A 111 -10.20 5.79 4.09
C TYR A 111 -10.58 7.14 3.50
N ASP A 112 -11.80 7.59 3.77
CA ASP A 112 -12.26 8.95 3.47
C ASP A 112 -12.30 9.74 4.79
N ALA A 113 -11.38 10.69 4.94
CA ALA A 113 -11.27 11.53 6.12
C ALA A 113 -12.34 12.62 6.17
N ALA A 114 -12.94 13.01 5.05
CA ALA A 114 -13.97 14.05 5.02
C ALA A 114 -15.27 13.53 5.65
N THR A 115 -15.58 12.24 5.45
CA THR A 115 -16.77 11.60 6.03
C THR A 115 -16.45 10.62 7.16
N CYS A 116 -15.17 10.46 7.51
CA CYS A 116 -14.66 9.49 8.48
C CYS A 116 -15.12 8.05 8.18
N ARG A 117 -15.08 7.64 6.90
CA ARG A 117 -15.54 6.32 6.46
C ARG A 117 -14.39 5.42 6.06
N PHE A 118 -14.51 4.16 6.45
CA PHE A 118 -13.66 3.08 5.98
C PHE A 118 -14.47 2.15 5.08
N ARG A 119 -13.95 1.83 3.91
CA ARG A 119 -14.55 0.87 2.97
C ARG A 119 -13.50 -0.08 2.46
N THR A 120 -13.80 -1.38 2.48
CA THR A 120 -12.93 -2.39 1.88
C THR A 120 -13.50 -2.83 0.54
N VAL A 121 -12.68 -2.82 -0.51
CA VAL A 121 -13.03 -3.31 -1.85
C VAL A 121 -12.19 -4.55 -2.19
N LYS A 122 -12.75 -5.48 -2.97
CA LYS A 122 -12.07 -6.66 -3.51
C LYS A 122 -11.87 -6.51 -5.00
#